data_AF-A0A1C5A9Q7-F1
#
_entry.id   AF-A0A1C5A9Q7-F1
#
_cell.length_a   1.000
_cell.length_b   1.000
_cell.length_c   1.000
_cell.angle_alpha   90.00
_cell.angle_beta   90.00
_cell.angle_gamma   90.00
#
_symmetry.space_group_name_H-M   'P 1'
#
loop_
_entity.id
_entity.type
_entity.pdbx_description
1 polymer ?
#
loop_
_entity_poly.entity_id
_entity_poly.type
_entity_poly.pdbx_seq_one_letter_code
_entity_poly.pdbx_strand_id
1 'polypeptide(L)'
;MYQLDPGQAHELGRKFGQQADVETTALIRDMNASVHRMQAMISTLSAGVKSMDWKGRRATSFDNLWEGEFKPSMQRMQHSMDEFTPVLERMRLALKDAERAMHAHARDTEAIDFAH
;
A
#
# COMPACT_ATOMS: atom_id res chain seq x y z
N MET A 1 -9.88 -23.42 25.74
CA MET A 1 -9.32 -23.15 24.41
C MET A 1 -10.37 -23.64 23.42
N TYR A 2 -11.04 -22.75 22.67
CA TYR A 2 -11.94 -23.20 21.61
C TYR A 2 -11.05 -23.63 20.43
N GLN A 3 -10.90 -24.94 20.26
CA GLN A 3 -10.25 -25.52 19.10
C GLN A 3 -11.27 -25.48 17.97
N LEU A 4 -11.01 -24.67 16.95
CA LEU A 4 -11.83 -24.65 15.74
C LEU A 4 -11.74 -26.02 15.08
N ASP A 5 -12.89 -26.53 14.64
CA ASP A 5 -12.92 -27.70 13.77
C ASP A 5 -12.10 -27.41 12.48
N PRO A 6 -11.35 -28.38 11.93
CA PRO A 6 -10.54 -28.19 10.72
C PRO A 6 -11.31 -27.54 9.56
N GLY A 7 -12.59 -27.88 9.37
CA GLY A 7 -13.44 -27.29 8.34
C GLY A 7 -13.73 -25.80 8.59
N GLN A 8 -13.95 -25.43 9.86
CA GLN A 8 -14.18 -24.03 10.26
C GLN A 8 -12.92 -23.18 10.13
N ALA A 9 -11.76 -23.73 10.51
CA ALA A 9 -10.47 -23.05 10.34
C ALA A 9 -10.14 -22.79 8.87
N HIS A 10 -10.46 -23.75 7.99
CA HIS A 10 -10.26 -23.62 6.55
C HIS A 10 -11.19 -22.56 5.92
N GLU A 11 -12.47 -22.53 6.30
CA GLU A 11 -13.40 -21.51 5.79
C GLU A 11 -13.04 -20.10 6.27
N LEU A 12 -12.60 -19.96 7.53
CA LEU A 12 -12.09 -18.69 8.07
C LEU A 12 -10.84 -18.22 7.34
N GLY A 13 -9.87 -19.11 7.11
CA GLY A 13 -8.66 -18.80 6.34
C GLY A 13 -8.96 -18.32 4.93
N ARG A 14 -9.90 -18.98 4.24
CA ARG A 14 -10.38 -18.58 2.90
C ARG A 14 -11.03 -17.20 2.91
N LYS A 15 -11.94 -16.94 3.85
CA LYS A 15 -12.62 -15.63 3.95
C LYS A 15 -11.62 -14.51 4.25
N PHE A 16 -10.68 -14.75 5.15
CA PHE A 16 -9.61 -13.81 5.47
C PHE A 16 -8.73 -13.52 4.25
N GLY A 17 -8.27 -14.56 3.52
CA GLY A 17 -7.44 -14.39 2.32
C GLY A 17 -8.15 -13.58 1.23
N GLN A 18 -9.43 -13.85 0.98
CA GLN A 18 -10.23 -13.11 0.01
C GLN A 18 -10.41 -11.64 0.42
N GLN A 19 -10.75 -11.38 1.70
CA GLN A 19 -10.90 -10.02 2.19
C GLN A 19 -9.58 -9.25 2.13
N ALA A 20 -8.47 -9.88 2.53
CA ALA A 20 -7.15 -9.28 2.49
C ALA A 20 -6.69 -8.95 1.05
N ASP A 21 -7.00 -9.78 0.05
CA ASP A 21 -6.70 -9.47 -1.36
C ASP A 21 -7.49 -8.26 -1.87
N VAL A 22 -8.78 -8.18 -1.54
CA VAL A 22 -9.64 -7.05 -1.93
C VAL A 22 -9.14 -5.75 -1.29
N GLU A 23 -8.92 -5.76 0.03
CA GLU A 23 -8.46 -4.58 0.77
C GLU A 23 -7.05 -4.14 0.32
N THR A 24 -6.13 -5.09 0.12
CA THR A 24 -4.76 -4.77 -0.32
C THR A 24 -4.76 -4.23 -1.75
N THR A 25 -5.58 -4.79 -2.65
CA THR A 25 -5.71 -4.30 -4.03
C THR A 25 -6.29 -2.88 -4.07
N ALA A 26 -7.32 -2.60 -3.25
CA ALA A 26 -7.87 -1.25 -3.13
C ALA A 26 -6.83 -0.27 -2.60
N LEU A 27 -6.11 -0.64 -1.53
CA LEU A 27 -5.06 0.19 -0.94
C LEU A 27 -3.95 0.50 -1.94
N ILE A 28 -3.45 -0.49 -2.69
CA ILE A 28 -2.42 -0.29 -3.74
C ILE A 28 -2.90 0.72 -4.78
N ARG A 29 -4.16 0.60 -5.24
CA ARG A 29 -4.74 1.52 -6.22
C ARG A 29 -4.81 2.94 -5.67
N ASP A 30 -5.28 3.09 -4.43
CA ASP A 30 -5.44 4.40 -3.78
C ASP A 30 -4.08 5.05 -3.50
N MET A 31 -3.07 4.27 -3.11
CA MET A 31 -1.71 4.74 -2.92
C MET A 31 -1.10 5.23 -4.23
N ASN A 32 -1.19 4.44 -5.30
CA ASN A 32 -0.75 4.85 -6.63
C ASN A 32 -1.42 6.16 -7.06
N ALA A 33 -2.74 6.26 -6.93
CA ALA A 33 -3.46 7.49 -7.27
C ALA A 33 -3.04 8.69 -6.39
N SER A 34 -2.66 8.44 -5.14
CA SER A 34 -2.20 9.49 -4.21
C SER A 34 -0.78 9.96 -4.53
N VAL A 35 0.12 9.05 -4.92
CA VAL A 35 1.49 9.39 -5.39
C VAL A 35 1.43 10.33 -6.59
N HIS A 36 0.61 10.01 -7.60
CA HIS A 36 0.43 10.86 -8.78
C HIS A 36 -0.16 12.24 -8.43
N ARG A 37 -1.14 12.28 -7.52
CA ARG A 37 -1.73 13.55 -7.04
C ARG A 37 -0.71 14.41 -6.31
N MET A 38 0.11 13.82 -5.43
CA MET A 38 1.19 14.54 -4.75
C MET A 38 2.22 15.07 -5.73
N GLN A 39 2.62 14.27 -6.72
CA GLN A 39 3.55 14.71 -7.77
C GLN A 39 3.02 15.95 -8.50
N ALA A 40 1.75 15.91 -8.94
CA ALA A 40 1.11 17.03 -9.61
C ALA A 40 1.00 18.28 -8.70
N MET A 41 0.68 18.09 -7.42
CA MET A 41 0.63 19.17 -6.43
C MET A 41 2.00 19.81 -6.22
N ILE A 42 3.06 19.01 -6.03
CA ILE A 42 4.44 19.50 -5.86
C ILE A 42 4.87 20.29 -7.10
N SER A 43 4.57 19.78 -8.30
CA SER A 43 4.85 20.49 -9.56
C SER A 43 4.11 21.82 -9.67
N THR A 44 2.81 21.83 -9.35
CA THR A 44 1.97 23.04 -9.40
C THR A 44 2.47 24.10 -8.43
N LEU A 45 2.73 23.71 -7.17
CA LEU A 45 3.25 24.61 -6.15
C LEU A 45 4.65 25.12 -6.53
N SER A 46 5.53 24.26 -7.04
CA SER A 46 6.87 24.67 -7.51
C SER A 46 6.80 25.69 -8.63
N ALA A 47 5.89 25.52 -9.59
CA ALA A 47 5.68 26.48 -10.66
C ALA A 47 5.12 27.81 -10.12
N GLY A 48 4.15 27.73 -9.20
CA GLY A 48 3.56 28.89 -8.53
C GLY A 48 4.61 29.73 -7.82
N VAL A 49 5.43 29.11 -6.96
CA VAL A 49 6.51 29.79 -6.21
C VAL A 49 7.51 30.45 -7.17
N LYS A 50 7.93 29.76 -8.23
CA LYS A 50 8.85 30.32 -9.24
C LYS A 50 8.25 31.46 -10.07
N SER A 51 6.94 31.48 -10.22
CA SER A 51 6.23 32.52 -11.01
C SER A 51 5.98 33.81 -10.23
N MET A 52 6.16 33.80 -8.90
CA MET A 52 5.96 34.98 -8.07
C MET A 52 7.11 35.98 -8.23
N ASP A 53 6.85 37.15 -8.83
CA ASP A 53 7.78 38.29 -8.81
C ASP A 53 7.66 39.07 -7.49
N TRP A 54 7.85 38.37 -6.38
CA TRP A 54 7.85 38.97 -5.05
C TRP A 54 9.27 39.33 -4.61
N LYS A 55 9.41 40.52 -4.01
CA LYS A 55 10.72 41.08 -3.62
C LYS A 55 10.75 41.41 -2.13
N GLY A 56 11.95 41.39 -1.57
CA GLY A 56 12.22 41.77 -0.18
C GLY A 56 12.30 40.58 0.79
N ARG A 57 12.59 40.89 2.06
CA ARG A 57 12.96 39.89 3.09
C ARG A 57 11.96 38.75 3.28
N ARG A 58 10.66 39.02 3.13
CA ARG A 58 9.61 37.99 3.28
C ARG A 58 9.61 36.98 2.12
N ALA A 59 9.87 37.42 0.89
CA ALA A 59 9.99 36.55 -0.27
C ALA A 59 11.18 35.59 -0.10
N THR A 60 12.36 36.13 0.24
CA THR A 60 13.55 35.32 0.53
C THR A 60 13.32 34.32 1.67
N SER A 61 12.64 34.73 2.75
CA SER A 61 12.31 33.83 3.85
C SER A 61 11.39 32.70 3.42
N PHE A 62 10.41 32.97 2.56
CA PHE A 62 9.54 31.94 2.04
C PHE A 62 10.28 31.00 1.09
N ASP A 63 11.08 31.53 0.15
CA ASP A 63 11.86 30.70 -0.79
C ASP A 63 12.80 29.75 -0.04
N ASN A 64 13.40 30.22 1.06
CA ASN A 64 14.22 29.38 1.94
C ASN A 64 13.40 28.26 2.60
N LEU A 65 12.19 28.54 3.09
CA LEU A 65 11.29 27.52 3.65
C LEU A 65 10.79 26.55 2.58
N TRP A 66 10.50 27.07 1.39
CA TRP A 66 10.04 26.29 0.25
C TRP A 66 11.10 25.27 -0.18
N GLU A 67 12.32 25.71 -0.47
CA GLU A 67 13.40 24.84 -0.92
C GLU A 67 14.04 24.02 0.22
N GLY A 68 14.02 24.53 1.47
CA GLY A 68 14.65 23.88 2.62
C GLY A 68 13.75 22.87 3.34
N GLU A 69 12.44 23.12 3.38
CA GLU A 69 11.53 22.35 4.24
C GLU A 69 10.33 21.80 3.47
N PHE A 70 9.52 22.66 2.84
CA PHE A 70 8.21 22.27 2.31
C PHE A 70 8.32 21.29 1.15
N LYS A 71 9.03 21.68 0.08
CA LYS A 71 9.19 20.83 -1.11
C LYS A 71 9.94 19.53 -0.78
N PRO A 72 11.07 19.53 -0.06
CA PRO A 72 11.75 18.29 0.33
C PRO A 72 10.87 17.36 1.17
N SER A 73 10.07 17.89 2.09
CA SER A 73 9.19 17.06 2.93
C SER A 73 8.09 16.38 2.12
N MET A 74 7.46 17.12 1.20
CA MET A 74 6.46 16.54 0.28
C MET A 74 7.08 15.49 -0.65
N GLN A 75 8.29 15.72 -1.16
CA GLN A 75 9.00 14.75 -1.99
C GLN A 75 9.37 13.48 -1.23
N ARG A 76 9.81 13.59 0.04
CA ARG A 76 10.06 12.43 0.90
C ARG A 76 8.79 11.61 1.12
N MET A 77 7.67 12.26 1.44
CA MET A 77 6.38 11.58 1.61
C MET A 77 5.94 10.87 0.33
N GLN A 78 6.04 11.55 -0.82
CA GLN A 78 5.75 10.95 -2.12
C GLN A 78 6.60 9.71 -2.36
N HIS A 79 7.91 9.81 -2.13
CA HIS A 79 8.84 8.70 -2.34
C HIS A 79 8.54 7.53 -1.40
N SER A 80 8.31 7.77 -0.10
CA SER A 80 7.95 6.71 0.83
C SER A 80 6.65 5.99 0.46
N MET A 81 5.66 6.72 -0.08
CA MET A 81 4.43 6.10 -0.58
C MET A 81 4.66 5.27 -1.84
N ASP A 82 5.52 5.73 -2.74
CA ASP A 82 5.93 5.00 -3.94
C ASP A 82 6.66 3.70 -3.58
N GLU A 83 7.59 3.76 -2.61
CA GLU A 83 8.34 2.59 -2.12
C GLU A 83 7.47 1.57 -1.36
N PHE A 84 6.37 2.02 -0.73
CA PHE A 84 5.50 1.12 0.03
C PHE A 84 4.57 0.29 -0.86
N THR A 85 4.20 0.81 -2.03
CA THR A 85 3.36 0.11 -3.01
C THR A 85 3.88 -1.29 -3.38
N PRO A 86 5.17 -1.49 -3.76
CA PRO A 86 5.70 -2.83 -4.05
C PRO A 86 5.81 -3.73 -2.81
N VAL A 87 5.83 -3.18 -1.60
CA VAL A 87 5.74 -3.98 -0.37
C VAL A 87 4.34 -4.59 -0.23
N LEU A 88 3.30 -3.79 -0.45
CA LEU A 88 1.92 -4.27 -0.44
C LEU A 88 1.64 -5.30 -1.54
N GLU A 89 2.19 -5.11 -2.74
CA GLU A 89 2.06 -6.08 -3.82
C GLU A 89 2.70 -7.43 -3.46
N ARG A 90 3.91 -7.42 -2.87
CA ARG A 90 4.57 -8.65 -2.40
C ARG A 90 3.78 -9.34 -1.29
N MET A 91 3.26 -8.58 -0.33
CA MET A 91 2.42 -9.12 0.74
C MET A 91 1.16 -9.79 0.15
N ARG A 92 0.50 -9.14 -0.81
CA ARG A 92 -0.68 -9.68 -1.49
C ARG A 92 -0.38 -11.01 -2.20
N LEU A 93 0.75 -11.10 -2.89
CA LEU A 93 1.16 -12.33 -3.57
C LEU A 93 1.46 -13.45 -2.56
N ALA A 94 2.17 -13.14 -1.48
CA ALA A 94 2.46 -14.10 -0.41
C ALA A 94 1.18 -14.64 0.26
N LEU A 95 0.18 -13.79 0.47
CA LEU A 95 -1.12 -14.21 0.99
C LEU A 95 -1.85 -15.17 0.04
N LYS A 96 -1.79 -14.93 -1.27
CA LYS A 96 -2.37 -15.84 -2.28
C LYS A 96 -1.67 -17.19 -2.31
N ASP A 97 -0.35 -17.19 -2.20
CA ASP A 97 0.42 -18.44 -2.18
C ASP A 97 0.14 -19.24 -0.91
N ALA A 98 -0.01 -18.57 0.25
CA ALA A 98 -0.44 -19.20 1.49
C ALA A 98 -1.85 -19.81 1.38
N GLU A 99 -2.82 -19.08 0.81
CA GLU A 99 -4.19 -19.59 0.58
C GLU A 99 -4.17 -20.85 -0.30
N ARG A 100 -3.39 -20.84 -1.39
CA ARG A 100 -3.23 -22.00 -2.28
C ARG A 100 -2.61 -23.20 -1.57
N ALA A 101 -1.59 -22.98 -0.74
CA ALA A 101 -0.95 -24.05 0.03
C ALA A 101 -1.93 -24.68 1.03
N MET A 102 -2.74 -23.86 1.73
CA MET A 102 -3.78 -24.37 2.64
C MET A 102 -4.83 -25.21 1.90
N HIS A 103 -5.26 -24.77 0.71
CA HIS A 103 -6.20 -25.52 -0.12
C HIS A 103 -5.65 -26.81 -0.71
N ALA A 104 -4.35 -26.88 -1.01
CA ALA A 104 -3.70 -28.12 -1.41
C ALA A 104 -3.65 -29.11 -0.23
N HIS A 105 -3.24 -28.63 0.94
CA HIS A 105 -3.11 -29.49 2.12
C HIS A 105 -4.46 -30.06 2.59
N ALA A 106 -5.54 -29.27 2.51
CA ALA A 106 -6.89 -29.74 2.81
C ALA A 106 -7.35 -30.88 1.89
N ARG A 107 -7.12 -30.74 0.57
CA ARG A 107 -7.46 -31.77 -0.42
C ARG A 107 -6.69 -33.08 -0.19
N ASP A 108 -5.41 -32.98 0.14
CA ASP A 108 -4.59 -34.17 0.42
C ASP A 108 -5.04 -34.88 1.70
N THR A 109 -5.52 -34.14 2.69
CA THR A 109 -6.03 -34.71 3.95
C THR A 109 -7.37 -35.42 3.75
N GLU A 110 -8.29 -34.80 3.00
CA GLU A 110 -9.56 -35.43 2.63
C GLU A 110 -9.34 -36.72 1.81
N ALA A 111 -8.42 -36.71 0.84
CA ALA A 111 -8.12 -37.89 0.03
C ALA A 111 -7.58 -39.07 0.84
N ILE A 112 -6.88 -38.81 1.95
CA ILE A 112 -6.38 -39.85 2.86
C ILE A 112 -7.53 -40.42 3.72
N ASP A 113 -8.42 -39.57 4.23
CA ASP A 113 -9.57 -40.01 5.05
C ASP A 113 -10.60 -40.82 4.24
N PHE A 114 -10.73 -40.59 2.94
CA PHE A 114 -11.60 -41.39 2.05
C PHE A 114 -10.97 -42.71 1.55
N ALA A 115 -9.68 -42.95 1.84
CA ALA A 115 -8.95 -44.16 1.43
C ALA A 115 -8.91 -45.26 2.51
N HIS A 116 -9.52 -45.01 3.68
CA HIS A 116 -9.63 -45.92 4.83
C HIS A 116 -11.08 -46.31 5.11
#